data_AF-A0A7R9LZN1-F1
#
_entry.id   AF-A0A7R9LZN1-F1
#
_cell.length_a   1.000
_cell.length_b   1.000
_cell.length_c   1.000
_cell.angle_alpha   90.00
_cell.angle_beta   90.00
_cell.angle_gamma   90.00
#
_symmetry.space_group_name_H-M   'P 1'
#
loop_
_entity.id
_entity.type
_entity.pdbx_description
1 polymer ?
#
loop_
_entity_poly.entity_id
_entity_poly.type
_entity_poly.pdbx_seq_one_letter_code
_entity_poly.pdbx_strand_id
1 'polypeptide(L)'
;DIDIYVTTAASPDEESYFCCYDEKRDSYVGSSYSNFWIKNTETFDLQKETLQEQYEYIKTNSYDTVDAKQHYYEHTQQYGDMEMAKLPVSQFLGYKTSPTNPNNINTISGFGKGCDVVSKPDVAIHLLQKRINNASDVSEKLRYVKELEIILKGREYVDNVLYEYVNSIQHLIPNIGTNAIIDTKHELNNRHCYRQLVDTFHQNCFNLSQNPYVLTKMQIFVNICEQMRDSSDADIAVNRLTQHCDRNINHKTAHPIPRHFLGTETYGDLAVDRMSY
;
A
#
# COMPACT_ATOMS: atom_id res chain seq x y z
N ASP A 1 26.99 13.70 -3.49
CA ASP A 1 25.77 13.58 -4.30
C ASP A 1 25.93 12.63 -5.46
N ILE A 2 24.81 12.09 -5.91
CA ILE A 2 24.67 11.31 -7.14
C ILE A 2 23.66 11.96 -8.11
N ASP A 3 23.35 13.25 -7.90
CA ASP A 3 22.40 14.03 -8.68
C ASP A 3 21.03 13.34 -8.83
N ILE A 4 20.49 12.87 -7.69
CA ILE A 4 19.15 12.29 -7.60
C ILE A 4 18.36 13.01 -6.50
N TYR A 5 17.17 13.49 -6.85
CA TYR A 5 16.15 14.00 -5.94
C TYR A 5 14.91 13.12 -5.99
N VAL A 6 14.37 12.77 -4.83
CA VAL A 6 13.22 11.85 -4.70
C VAL A 6 12.18 12.50 -3.81
N THR A 7 10.92 12.37 -4.19
CA THR A 7 9.79 12.60 -3.28
C THR A 7 8.95 11.32 -3.19
N THR A 8 8.38 11.07 -2.01
CA THR A 8 7.51 9.90 -1.77
C THR A 8 6.19 10.36 -1.17
N ALA A 9 5.11 9.64 -1.50
CA ALA A 9 3.77 9.97 -1.01
C ALA A 9 3.67 9.94 0.52
N ALA A 10 4.24 8.92 1.15
CA ALA A 10 4.18 8.65 2.59
C ALA A 10 5.59 8.43 3.16
N SER A 11 5.68 8.45 4.49
CA SER A 11 6.88 8.04 5.23
C SER A 11 7.04 6.51 5.24
N PRO A 12 8.22 5.98 5.61
CA PRO A 12 8.47 4.54 5.63
C PRO A 12 7.53 3.74 6.55
N ASP A 13 6.94 4.40 7.53
CA ASP A 13 6.04 3.85 8.53
C ASP A 13 4.56 4.13 8.25
N GLU A 14 4.21 4.65 7.08
CA GLU A 14 2.84 5.01 6.73
C GLU A 14 2.37 4.36 5.43
N GLU A 15 1.06 4.32 5.25
CA GLU A 15 0.44 3.89 4.00
C GLU A 15 0.15 5.11 3.12
N SER A 16 0.11 4.89 1.80
CA SER A 16 -0.41 5.88 0.86
C SER A 16 -1.91 5.66 0.60
N TYR A 17 -2.63 6.72 0.26
CA TYR A 17 -4.10 6.67 0.15
C TYR A 17 -4.62 6.85 -1.27
N PHE A 18 -5.56 5.98 -1.66
CA PHE A 18 -6.43 6.21 -2.82
C PHE A 18 -7.49 7.24 -2.46
N CYS A 19 -7.93 8.02 -3.45
CA CYS A 19 -9.00 9.00 -3.30
C CYS A 19 -9.85 9.13 -4.56
N CYS A 20 -10.87 10.00 -4.51
CA CYS A 20 -11.81 10.25 -5.60
C CYS A 20 -12.58 8.98 -6.02
N TYR A 21 -13.47 8.52 -5.14
CA TYR A 21 -14.40 7.44 -5.50
C TYR A 21 -15.37 7.89 -6.60
N ASP A 22 -15.48 7.11 -7.68
CA ASP A 22 -16.39 7.33 -8.79
C ASP A 22 -17.53 6.30 -8.73
N GLU A 23 -18.75 6.75 -8.47
CA GLU A 23 -19.94 5.89 -8.36
C GLU A 23 -20.31 5.18 -9.66
N LYS A 24 -20.07 5.80 -10.82
CA LYS A 24 -20.42 5.21 -12.12
C LYS A 24 -19.46 4.08 -12.48
N ARG A 25 -18.19 4.24 -12.11
CA ARG A 25 -17.12 3.26 -12.33
C ARG A 25 -16.99 2.27 -11.19
N ASP A 26 -17.62 2.54 -10.05
CA ASP A 26 -17.57 1.72 -8.85
C ASP A 26 -16.11 1.44 -8.43
N SER A 27 -15.30 2.50 -8.41
CA SER A 27 -13.85 2.40 -8.19
C SER A 27 -13.24 3.74 -7.73
N TYR A 28 -12.06 3.68 -7.14
CA TYR A 28 -11.22 4.84 -6.86
C TYR A 28 -10.34 5.16 -8.07
N VAL A 29 -10.41 6.39 -8.56
CA VAL A 29 -9.74 6.77 -9.82
C VAL A 29 -8.46 7.58 -9.63
N GLY A 30 -8.04 7.83 -8.39
CA GLY A 30 -6.80 8.54 -8.11
C GLY A 30 -6.23 8.23 -6.73
N SER A 31 -5.11 8.86 -6.41
CA SER A 31 -4.49 8.80 -5.07
C SER A 31 -4.23 10.21 -4.58
N SER A 32 -4.24 10.42 -3.26
CA SER A 32 -4.04 11.73 -2.63
C SER A 32 -2.80 12.45 -3.17
N TYR A 33 -1.61 11.90 -2.93
CA TYR A 33 -0.36 12.44 -3.48
C TYR A 33 -0.39 12.62 -5.01
N SER A 34 -0.83 11.59 -5.77
CA SER A 34 -0.77 11.67 -7.24
C SER A 34 -1.61 12.80 -7.83
N ASN A 35 -2.79 12.96 -7.26
CA ASN A 35 -3.76 13.95 -7.68
C ASN A 35 -3.23 15.38 -7.48
N PHE A 36 -2.49 15.62 -6.40
CA PHE A 36 -1.95 16.95 -6.13
C PHE A 36 -0.71 17.29 -6.97
N TRP A 37 0.17 16.33 -7.29
CA TRP A 37 1.29 16.66 -8.20
C TRP A 37 0.80 16.92 -9.62
N ILE A 38 -0.21 16.17 -10.10
CA ILE A 38 -0.83 16.40 -11.42
C ILE A 38 -1.54 17.75 -11.42
N LYS A 39 -2.39 18.02 -10.42
CA LYS A 39 -3.11 19.30 -10.32
C LYS A 39 -2.16 20.49 -10.26
N ASN A 40 -1.09 20.38 -9.50
CA ASN A 40 -0.04 21.39 -9.44
C ASN A 40 0.57 21.64 -10.83
N THR A 41 1.01 20.56 -11.49
CA THR A 41 1.59 20.60 -12.84
C THR A 41 0.64 21.21 -13.89
N GLU A 42 -0.66 21.00 -13.72
CA GLU A 42 -1.68 21.59 -14.58
C GLU A 42 -1.94 23.08 -14.31
N THR A 43 -1.66 23.54 -13.09
CA THR A 43 -2.02 24.89 -12.63
C THR A 43 -0.88 25.89 -12.77
N PHE A 44 0.33 25.52 -12.39
CA PHE A 44 1.44 26.45 -12.24
C PHE A 44 2.33 26.53 -13.49
N ASP A 45 3.10 27.62 -13.57
CA ASP A 45 4.07 27.85 -14.63
C ASP A 45 5.37 27.10 -14.30
N LEU A 46 5.55 25.92 -14.91
CA LEU A 46 6.65 24.99 -14.63
C LEU A 46 8.04 25.57 -14.96
N GLN A 47 8.11 26.68 -15.71
CA GLN A 47 9.38 27.38 -15.94
C GLN A 47 9.81 28.21 -14.73
N LYS A 48 8.86 28.57 -13.85
CA LYS A 48 9.09 29.39 -12.67
C LYS A 48 9.03 28.58 -11.39
N GLU A 49 8.10 27.62 -11.33
CA GLU A 49 7.97 26.71 -10.20
C GLU A 49 9.18 25.78 -10.11
N THR A 50 9.75 25.72 -8.91
CA THR A 50 10.82 24.80 -8.53
C THR A 50 10.25 23.47 -8.01
N LEU A 51 11.07 22.41 -8.06
CA LEU A 51 10.70 21.12 -7.45
C LEU A 51 10.37 21.25 -5.96
N GLN A 52 11.06 22.13 -5.22
CA GLN A 52 10.79 22.40 -3.81
C GLN A 52 9.41 23.03 -3.58
N GLU A 53 9.03 24.02 -4.39
CA GLU A 53 7.70 24.65 -4.30
C GLU A 53 6.59 23.64 -4.63
N GLN A 54 6.79 22.80 -5.64
CA GLN A 54 5.87 21.71 -5.96
C GLN A 54 5.78 20.69 -4.82
N TYR A 55 6.90 20.30 -4.21
CA TYR A 55 6.92 19.40 -3.04
C TYR A 55 6.13 19.98 -1.87
N GLU A 56 6.33 21.26 -1.52
CA GLU A 56 5.60 21.93 -0.45
C GLU A 56 4.09 22.00 -0.74
N TYR A 57 3.72 22.34 -1.98
CA TYR A 57 2.33 22.30 -2.40
C TYR A 57 1.72 20.91 -2.21
N ILE A 58 2.39 19.86 -2.69
CA ILE A 58 1.88 18.49 -2.59
C ILE A 58 1.75 18.09 -1.12
N LYS A 59 2.81 18.26 -0.33
CA LYS A 59 2.87 17.89 1.09
C LYS A 59 1.72 18.51 1.89
N THR A 60 1.45 19.79 1.71
CA THR A 60 0.37 20.47 2.44
C THR A 60 -0.99 19.94 2.00
N ASN A 61 -1.23 19.79 0.69
CA ASN A 61 -2.56 19.45 0.19
C ASN A 61 -2.91 17.95 0.32
N SER A 62 -1.93 17.05 0.17
CA SER A 62 -2.12 15.61 0.39
C SER A 62 -2.42 15.33 1.87
N TYR A 63 -1.64 15.93 2.77
CA TYR A 63 -1.86 15.82 4.22
C TYR A 63 -3.26 16.31 4.62
N ASP A 64 -3.65 17.52 4.21
CA ASP A 64 -4.97 18.10 4.52
C ASP A 64 -6.14 17.23 4.04
N THR A 65 -5.95 16.46 2.96
CA THR A 65 -6.99 15.58 2.40
C THR A 65 -7.16 14.31 3.23
N VAL A 66 -6.07 13.79 3.76
CA VAL A 66 -6.04 12.56 4.56
C VAL A 66 -6.43 12.85 6.02
N ASP A 67 -5.90 13.91 6.63
CA ASP A 67 -6.17 14.32 8.02
C ASP A 67 -7.65 14.69 8.27
N ALA A 68 -8.36 15.14 7.22
CA ALA A 68 -9.80 15.42 7.29
C ALA A 68 -10.64 14.20 7.73
N LYS A 69 -10.10 12.98 7.65
CA LYS A 69 -10.65 11.77 8.26
C LYS A 69 -9.76 11.40 9.46
N GLN A 70 -10.23 11.68 10.68
CA GLN A 70 -9.52 11.38 11.94
C GLN A 70 -8.84 10.00 11.88
N HIS A 71 -7.53 9.93 12.22
CA HIS A 71 -6.66 8.73 12.31
C HIS A 71 -5.90 8.31 11.04
N TYR A 72 -5.89 9.10 9.96
CA TYR A 72 -5.02 8.85 8.82
C TYR A 72 -3.98 9.95 8.65
N TYR A 73 -2.75 9.57 8.31
CA TYR A 73 -1.64 10.49 8.05
C TYR A 73 -0.86 10.00 6.81
N GLU A 74 -0.54 10.94 5.93
CA GLU A 74 0.29 10.68 4.73
C GLU A 74 1.39 11.75 4.69
N HIS A 75 2.52 11.47 5.34
CA HIS A 75 3.63 12.41 5.42
C HIS A 75 4.54 12.27 4.20
N THR A 76 4.31 13.13 3.21
CA THR A 76 5.16 13.23 2.02
C THR A 76 6.60 13.57 2.37
N GLN A 77 7.54 12.73 1.94
CA GLN A 77 8.98 12.87 2.22
C GLN A 77 9.75 13.33 0.99
N GLN A 78 10.92 13.91 1.23
CA GLN A 78 11.91 14.19 0.19
C GLN A 78 13.30 13.69 0.60
N TYR A 79 14.06 13.20 -0.37
CA TYR A 79 15.37 12.58 -0.17
C TYR A 79 16.35 12.96 -1.30
N GLY A 80 17.64 12.71 -1.06
CA GLY A 80 18.69 12.90 -2.05
C GLY A 80 19.26 14.32 -2.05
N ASP A 81 19.64 14.81 -3.23
CA ASP A 81 20.28 16.10 -3.39
C ASP A 81 19.25 17.24 -3.40
N MET A 82 19.26 18.05 -2.34
CA MET A 82 18.34 19.18 -2.18
C MET A 82 18.70 20.39 -3.05
N GLU A 83 19.90 20.44 -3.64
CA GLU A 83 20.23 21.48 -4.63
C GLU A 83 19.40 21.27 -5.91
N MET A 84 19.09 20.02 -6.26
CA MET A 84 18.18 19.73 -7.38
C MET A 84 16.76 20.21 -7.11
N ALA A 85 16.32 20.26 -5.85
CA ALA A 85 14.99 20.76 -5.50
C ALA A 85 14.79 22.23 -5.91
N LYS A 86 15.87 22.99 -6.13
CA LYS A 86 15.84 24.38 -6.60
C LYS A 86 15.66 24.50 -8.11
N LEU A 87 15.76 23.41 -8.86
CA LEU A 87 15.61 23.42 -10.30
C LEU A 87 14.14 23.57 -10.71
N PRO A 88 13.86 24.28 -11.82
CA PRO A 88 12.50 24.40 -12.35
C PRO A 88 11.91 23.03 -12.73
N VAL A 89 10.63 22.82 -12.43
CA VAL A 89 9.89 21.58 -12.75
C VAL A 89 9.96 21.28 -14.27
N SER A 90 9.95 22.31 -15.11
CA SER A 90 10.03 22.18 -16.57
C SER A 90 11.29 21.49 -17.08
N GLN A 91 12.39 21.44 -16.31
CA GLN A 91 13.57 20.68 -16.70
C GLN A 91 13.32 19.17 -16.70
N PHE A 92 12.31 18.70 -15.95
CA PHE A 92 11.98 17.29 -15.79
C PHE A 92 10.70 16.92 -16.54
N LEU A 93 9.66 17.76 -16.48
CA LEU A 93 8.35 17.50 -17.07
C LEU A 93 8.15 18.20 -18.43
N GLY A 94 9.13 18.98 -18.87
CA GLY A 94 9.09 19.73 -20.12
C GLY A 94 8.36 21.08 -20.01
N TYR A 95 8.30 21.77 -21.14
CA TYR A 95 7.69 23.10 -21.22
C TYR A 95 6.21 23.00 -21.57
N LYS A 96 5.39 23.74 -20.84
CA LYS A 96 3.99 23.95 -21.21
C LYS A 96 3.91 25.14 -22.16
N THR A 97 3.42 24.93 -23.38
CA THR A 97 3.32 25.99 -24.41
C THR A 97 2.20 27.01 -24.13
N SER A 98 1.31 26.75 -23.16
CA SER A 98 0.33 27.70 -22.63
C SER A 98 -0.09 27.31 -21.21
N PRO A 99 0.09 28.17 -20.20
CA PRO A 99 -0.48 27.94 -18.88
C PRO A 99 -2.00 27.81 -19.01
N THR A 100 -2.58 26.75 -18.45
CA THR A 100 -4.04 26.67 -18.31
C THR A 100 -4.46 27.81 -17.39
N ASN A 101 -5.50 28.57 -17.77
CA ASN A 101 -6.04 29.62 -16.91
C ASN A 101 -6.36 28.99 -15.53
N PRO A 102 -5.77 29.49 -14.41
CA PRO A 102 -6.00 28.94 -13.07
C PRO A 102 -7.49 28.85 -12.73
N ASN A 103 -8.31 29.74 -13.32
CA ASN A 103 -9.76 29.77 -13.13
C ASN A 103 -10.49 28.55 -13.73
N ASN A 104 -9.89 27.80 -14.67
CA ASN A 104 -10.46 26.58 -15.27
C ASN A 104 -10.19 25.31 -14.45
N ILE A 105 -9.33 25.37 -13.41
CA ILE A 105 -8.99 24.21 -12.57
C ILE A 105 -9.84 24.19 -11.31
N ASN A 106 -10.35 25.36 -10.89
CA ASN A 106 -11.35 25.50 -9.84
C ASN A 106 -12.70 24.81 -10.17
N THR A 107 -12.91 24.43 -11.43
CA THR A 107 -14.12 23.71 -11.89
C THR A 107 -14.02 22.19 -11.85
N ILE A 108 -12.89 21.59 -11.42
CA ILE A 108 -12.89 20.15 -11.09
C ILE A 108 -13.57 19.97 -9.73
N SER A 109 -14.91 20.06 -9.74
CA SER A 109 -15.75 19.72 -8.61
C SER A 109 -15.42 18.30 -8.16
N GLY A 110 -14.89 18.16 -6.94
CA GLY A 110 -14.53 16.85 -6.36
C GLY A 110 -13.06 16.66 -6.00
N PHE A 111 -12.18 17.63 -6.27
CA PHE A 111 -10.78 17.63 -5.78
C PHE A 111 -10.60 18.67 -4.67
N GLY A 112 -10.69 18.24 -3.41
CA GLY A 112 -10.49 19.08 -2.23
C GLY A 112 -10.93 18.40 -0.92
N LYS A 113 -10.92 19.17 0.18
CA LYS A 113 -11.35 18.73 1.53
C LYS A 113 -12.69 17.98 1.44
N GLY A 114 -12.69 16.70 1.80
CA GLY A 114 -13.88 15.84 1.77
C GLY A 114 -13.90 14.74 0.70
N CYS A 115 -12.83 14.55 -0.08
CA CYS A 115 -12.70 13.34 -0.91
C CYS A 115 -12.76 12.07 -0.04
N ASP A 116 -13.46 11.05 -0.52
CA ASP A 116 -13.32 9.72 0.07
C ASP A 116 -11.88 9.25 -0.09
N VAL A 117 -11.17 9.06 1.02
CA VAL A 117 -9.86 8.41 1.06
C VAL A 117 -9.99 6.99 1.62
N VAL A 118 -9.14 6.10 1.13
CA VAL A 118 -9.02 4.71 1.59
C VAL A 118 -7.56 4.26 1.45
N SER A 119 -7.05 3.48 2.39
CA SER A 119 -5.72 2.89 2.24
C SER A 119 -5.72 1.84 1.14
N LYS A 120 -4.57 1.65 0.50
CA LYS A 120 -4.39 0.65 -0.57
C LYS A 120 -4.88 -0.77 -0.21
N PRO A 121 -4.54 -1.37 0.94
CA PRO A 121 -5.04 -2.71 1.26
C PRO A 121 -6.57 -2.74 1.43
N ASP A 122 -7.20 -1.65 1.86
CA ASP A 122 -8.61 -1.60 2.26
C ASP A 122 -9.59 -1.23 1.13
N VAL A 123 -9.10 -0.91 -0.06
CA VAL A 123 -9.93 -0.54 -1.22
C VAL A 123 -11.08 -1.53 -1.45
N ALA A 124 -10.78 -2.84 -1.48
CA ALA A 124 -11.80 -3.86 -1.75
C ALA A 124 -12.85 -3.96 -0.65
N ILE A 125 -12.44 -3.84 0.62
CA ILE A 125 -13.35 -3.83 1.77
C ILE A 125 -14.29 -2.62 1.66
N HIS A 126 -13.73 -1.44 1.42
CA HIS A 126 -14.49 -0.22 1.35
C HIS A 126 -15.46 -0.22 0.16
N LEU A 127 -15.04 -0.76 -0.99
CA LEU A 127 -15.89 -0.92 -2.16
C LEU A 127 -17.07 -1.86 -1.87
N LEU A 128 -16.83 -3.01 -1.24
CA LEU A 128 -17.89 -3.92 -0.84
C LEU A 128 -18.85 -3.29 0.15
N GLN A 129 -18.35 -2.54 1.14
CA GLN A 129 -19.21 -1.79 2.07
C GLN A 129 -20.11 -0.79 1.34
N LYS A 130 -19.58 -0.04 0.38
CA LYS A 130 -20.39 0.86 -0.47
C LYS A 130 -21.44 0.08 -1.28
N ARG A 131 -21.05 -1.02 -1.92
CA ARG A 131 -21.97 -1.90 -2.67
C ARG A 131 -23.08 -2.46 -1.79
N ILE A 132 -22.78 -2.90 -0.57
CA ILE A 132 -23.75 -3.41 0.41
C ILE A 132 -24.75 -2.33 0.82
N ASN A 133 -24.29 -1.09 0.99
CA ASN A 133 -25.13 0.03 1.39
C ASN A 133 -26.03 0.51 0.24
N ASN A 134 -25.56 0.45 -1.00
CA ASN A 134 -26.29 0.90 -2.18
C ASN A 134 -27.16 -0.18 -2.82
N ALA A 135 -26.91 -1.47 -2.54
CA ALA A 135 -27.68 -2.58 -3.09
C ALA A 135 -29.14 -2.55 -2.61
N SER A 136 -30.05 -2.47 -3.58
CA SER A 136 -31.50 -2.59 -3.33
C SER A 136 -31.97 -4.03 -3.40
N ASP A 137 -31.30 -4.87 -4.18
CA ASP A 137 -31.60 -6.30 -4.30
C ASP A 137 -30.98 -7.10 -3.13
N VAL A 138 -31.80 -7.95 -2.50
CA VAL A 138 -31.39 -8.74 -1.33
C VAL A 138 -30.35 -9.80 -1.71
N SER A 139 -30.47 -10.41 -2.89
CA SER A 139 -29.53 -11.43 -3.35
C SER A 139 -28.15 -10.84 -3.63
N GLU A 140 -28.09 -9.67 -4.29
CA GLU A 140 -26.85 -8.93 -4.51
C GLU A 140 -26.21 -8.50 -3.20
N LYS A 141 -27.01 -7.97 -2.26
CA LYS A 141 -26.51 -7.59 -0.94
C LYS A 141 -25.91 -8.79 -0.19
N LEU A 142 -26.59 -9.93 -0.19
CA LEU A 142 -26.08 -11.17 0.41
C LEU A 142 -24.78 -11.65 -0.25
N ARG A 143 -24.66 -11.50 -1.58
CA ARG A 143 -23.43 -11.82 -2.31
C ARG A 143 -22.26 -10.95 -1.84
N TYR A 144 -22.45 -9.62 -1.77
CA TYR A 144 -21.40 -8.70 -1.33
C TYR A 144 -21.00 -8.91 0.14
N VAL A 145 -21.97 -9.20 1.02
CA VAL A 145 -21.67 -9.55 2.43
C VAL A 145 -20.81 -10.80 2.50
N LYS A 146 -21.14 -11.85 1.73
CA LYS A 146 -20.35 -13.08 1.69
C LYS A 146 -18.93 -12.84 1.16
N GLU A 147 -18.79 -12.00 0.15
CA GLU A 147 -17.48 -11.61 -0.40
C GLU A 147 -16.64 -10.84 0.63
N LEU A 148 -17.26 -9.92 1.38
CA LEU A 148 -16.60 -9.18 2.46
C LEU A 148 -16.14 -10.12 3.57
N GLU A 149 -16.98 -11.06 3.99
CA GLU A 149 -16.61 -12.07 4.99
C GLU A 149 -15.43 -12.93 4.54
N ILE A 150 -15.39 -13.29 3.25
CA ILE A 150 -14.26 -14.02 2.66
C ILE A 150 -12.97 -13.20 2.77
N ILE A 151 -13.01 -11.90 2.44
CA ILE A 151 -11.84 -11.03 2.52
C ILE A 151 -11.35 -10.90 3.97
N LEU A 152 -12.25 -10.66 4.92
CA LEU A 152 -11.88 -10.50 6.33
C LEU A 152 -11.29 -11.79 6.91
N LYS A 153 -11.87 -12.96 6.62
CA LYS A 153 -11.32 -14.25 7.05
C LYS A 153 -9.96 -14.55 6.42
N GLY A 154 -9.77 -14.17 5.16
CA GLY A 154 -8.48 -14.30 4.49
C GLY A 154 -7.39 -13.44 5.14
N ARG A 155 -7.71 -12.24 5.60
CA ARG A 155 -6.79 -11.39 6.37
C ARG A 155 -6.43 -12.00 7.72
N GLU A 156 -7.44 -12.45 8.48
CA GLU A 156 -7.24 -13.14 9.76
C GLU A 156 -6.34 -14.37 9.59
N TYR A 157 -6.53 -15.14 8.50
CA TYR A 157 -5.69 -16.27 8.20
C TYR A 157 -4.23 -15.90 7.94
N VAL A 158 -3.98 -14.86 7.14
CA VAL A 158 -2.62 -14.34 6.90
C VAL A 158 -1.95 -13.92 8.21
N ASP A 159 -2.68 -13.20 9.06
CA ASP A 159 -2.20 -12.77 10.38
C ASP A 159 -1.83 -13.96 11.27
N ASN A 160 -2.70 -14.98 11.33
CA ASN A 160 -2.45 -16.19 12.11
C ASN A 160 -1.23 -16.96 11.59
N VAL A 161 -1.09 -17.14 10.27
CA VAL A 161 0.07 -17.83 9.67
C VAL A 161 1.37 -17.11 10.02
N LEU A 162 1.40 -15.78 9.93
CA LEU A 162 2.59 -15.00 10.28
C LEU A 162 2.87 -15.03 11.79
N TYR A 163 1.83 -14.93 12.62
CA TYR A 163 1.95 -15.02 14.07
C TYR A 163 2.56 -16.36 14.49
N GLU A 164 2.04 -17.47 13.96
CA GLU A 164 2.55 -18.81 14.25
C GLU A 164 4.00 -18.98 13.78
N TYR A 165 4.34 -18.43 12.61
CA TYR A 165 5.71 -18.44 12.11
C TYR A 165 6.66 -17.71 13.06
N VAL A 166 6.34 -16.45 13.41
CA VAL A 166 7.16 -15.64 14.33
C VAL A 166 7.32 -16.36 15.67
N ASN A 167 6.24 -16.95 16.19
CA ASN A 167 6.27 -17.72 17.42
C ASN A 167 7.20 -18.95 17.31
N SER A 168 7.23 -19.62 16.16
CA SER A 168 8.08 -20.81 15.94
C SER A 168 9.58 -20.51 15.96
N ILE A 169 9.98 -19.27 15.67
CA ILE A 169 11.38 -18.83 15.62
C ILE A 169 11.82 -18.03 16.85
N GLN A 170 10.99 -17.93 17.90
CA GLN A 170 11.30 -17.16 19.13
C GLN A 170 12.64 -17.52 19.79
N HIS A 171 13.09 -18.77 19.64
CA HIS A 171 14.40 -19.20 20.15
C HIS A 171 15.60 -18.52 19.45
N LEU A 172 15.42 -18.03 18.20
CA LEU A 172 16.43 -17.30 17.44
C LEU A 172 16.48 -15.81 17.83
N ILE A 173 15.38 -15.29 18.39
CA ILE A 173 15.22 -13.87 18.78
C ILE A 173 14.86 -13.81 20.27
N PRO A 174 15.78 -14.21 21.16
CA PRO A 174 15.49 -14.27 22.58
C PRO A 174 15.25 -12.85 23.14
N ASN A 175 14.32 -12.76 24.09
CA ASN A 175 13.92 -11.54 24.82
C ASN A 175 12.96 -10.58 24.10
N ILE A 176 12.50 -10.91 22.89
CA ILE A 176 11.50 -10.10 22.17
C ILE A 176 10.27 -10.96 21.88
N GLY A 177 9.15 -10.60 22.52
CA GLY A 177 7.90 -11.33 22.35
C GLY A 177 7.34 -11.22 20.93
N THR A 178 6.56 -12.21 20.52
CA THR A 178 5.95 -12.31 19.19
C THR A 178 5.23 -11.04 18.75
N ASN A 179 4.39 -10.46 19.63
CA ASN A 179 3.68 -9.20 19.31
C ASN A 179 4.64 -8.04 19.04
N ALA A 180 5.73 -7.93 19.81
CA ALA A 180 6.70 -6.88 19.56
C ALA A 180 7.37 -7.03 18.19
N ILE A 181 7.67 -8.26 17.74
CA ILE A 181 8.20 -8.49 16.39
C ILE A 181 7.17 -8.13 15.31
N ILE A 182 5.88 -8.35 15.56
CA ILE A 182 4.81 -8.08 14.58
C ILE A 182 4.50 -6.58 14.49
N ASP A 183 4.43 -5.89 15.63
CA ASP A 183 3.88 -4.54 15.73
C ASP A 183 4.94 -3.45 15.59
N THR A 184 6.22 -3.76 15.83
CA THR A 184 7.30 -2.76 15.72
C THR A 184 7.63 -2.42 14.27
N LYS A 185 8.35 -1.32 14.07
CA LYS A 185 8.94 -0.97 12.79
C LYS A 185 10.41 -0.69 12.98
N HIS A 186 11.24 -1.37 12.21
CA HIS A 186 12.67 -1.20 12.17
C HIS A 186 13.12 -0.76 10.77
N GLU A 187 14.19 0.02 10.73
CA GLU A 187 14.87 0.33 9.48
C GLU A 187 15.58 -0.92 8.94
N LEU A 188 15.52 -1.11 7.63
CA LEU A 188 16.12 -2.26 6.97
C LEU A 188 17.62 -2.07 6.75
N ASN A 189 18.44 -2.72 7.57
CA ASN A 189 19.89 -2.79 7.40
C ASN A 189 20.32 -4.13 6.80
N ASN A 190 19.73 -5.24 7.27
CA ASN A 190 20.07 -6.59 6.84
C ASN A 190 19.26 -7.02 5.60
N ARG A 191 19.59 -6.39 4.46
CA ARG A 191 18.93 -6.64 3.17
C ARG A 191 19.05 -8.08 2.67
N HIS A 192 20.12 -8.79 3.03
CA HIS A 192 20.33 -10.17 2.62
C HIS A 192 19.31 -11.10 3.29
N CYS A 193 19.24 -11.07 4.63
CA CYS A 193 18.25 -11.83 5.40
C CYS A 193 16.82 -11.49 4.95
N TYR A 194 16.51 -10.19 4.83
CA TYR A 194 15.16 -9.74 4.46
C TYR A 194 14.76 -10.30 3.10
N ARG A 195 15.65 -10.22 2.10
CA ARG A 195 15.38 -10.73 0.75
C ARG A 195 15.15 -12.24 0.77
N GLN A 196 15.95 -13.01 1.50
CA GLN A 196 15.77 -14.47 1.57
C GLN A 196 14.41 -14.83 2.18
N LEU A 197 13.99 -14.16 3.26
CA LEU A 197 12.69 -14.41 3.88
C LEU A 197 11.53 -14.01 2.96
N VAL A 198 11.59 -12.82 2.35
CA VAL A 198 10.56 -12.32 1.42
C VAL A 198 10.43 -13.23 0.20
N ASP A 199 11.54 -13.61 -0.43
CA ASP A 199 11.55 -14.45 -1.62
C ASP A 199 10.98 -15.86 -1.29
N THR A 200 11.39 -16.42 -0.15
CA THR A 200 10.85 -17.71 0.35
C THR A 200 9.35 -17.62 0.63
N PHE A 201 8.91 -16.54 1.28
CA PHE A 201 7.51 -16.34 1.60
C PHE A 201 6.64 -16.16 0.36
N HIS A 202 7.13 -15.37 -0.60
CA HIS A 202 6.46 -15.13 -1.88
C HIS A 202 6.25 -16.43 -2.67
N GLN A 203 7.27 -17.29 -2.71
CA GLN A 203 7.25 -18.53 -3.47
C GLN A 203 6.45 -19.64 -2.80
N ASN A 204 6.57 -19.77 -1.47
CA ASN A 204 6.09 -20.95 -0.76
C ASN A 204 4.81 -20.72 0.05
N CYS A 205 4.44 -19.47 0.33
CA CYS A 205 3.34 -19.13 1.23
C CYS A 205 2.24 -18.32 0.52
N PHE A 206 2.53 -17.08 0.15
CA PHE A 206 1.54 -16.18 -0.45
C PHE A 206 2.19 -15.33 -1.54
N ASN A 207 1.57 -15.28 -2.72
CA ASN A 207 2.03 -14.40 -3.79
C ASN A 207 1.77 -12.94 -3.43
N LEU A 208 2.85 -12.24 -3.06
CA LEU A 208 2.84 -10.82 -2.68
C LEU A 208 2.25 -9.90 -3.75
N SER A 209 2.39 -10.23 -5.03
CA SER A 209 1.89 -9.40 -6.14
C SER A 209 0.37 -9.47 -6.27
N GLN A 210 -0.26 -10.49 -5.70
CA GLN A 210 -1.69 -10.76 -5.84
C GLN A 210 -2.49 -10.40 -4.60
N ASN A 211 -1.84 -10.12 -3.46
CA ASN A 211 -2.53 -9.76 -2.24
C ASN A 211 -1.91 -8.52 -1.58
N PRO A 212 -2.49 -7.33 -1.79
CA PRO A 212 -2.00 -6.08 -1.20
C PRO A 212 -1.94 -6.11 0.32
N TYR A 213 -2.82 -6.85 0.99
CA TYR A 213 -2.81 -6.98 2.45
C TYR A 213 -1.62 -7.79 2.94
N VAL A 214 -1.25 -8.86 2.23
CA VAL A 214 -0.05 -9.64 2.58
C VAL A 214 1.21 -8.77 2.47
N LEU A 215 1.28 -7.90 1.47
CA LEU A 215 2.41 -7.00 1.26
C LEU A 215 2.64 -6.06 2.47
N THR A 216 1.58 -5.62 3.15
CA THR A 216 1.72 -4.74 4.34
C THR A 216 2.40 -5.45 5.51
N LYS A 217 2.46 -6.79 5.49
CA LYS A 217 3.06 -7.60 6.55
C LYS A 217 4.56 -7.83 6.38
N MET A 218 5.17 -7.38 5.29
CA MET A 218 6.60 -7.62 5.03
C MET A 218 7.52 -6.94 6.05
N GLN A 219 7.04 -5.89 6.73
CA GLN A 219 7.75 -5.27 7.86
C GLN A 219 8.12 -6.29 8.95
N ILE A 220 7.32 -7.34 9.15
CA ILE A 220 7.61 -8.41 10.11
C ILE A 220 8.96 -9.07 9.79
N PHE A 221 9.28 -9.28 8.52
CA PHE A 221 10.56 -9.88 8.12
C PHE A 221 11.73 -8.92 8.30
N VAL A 222 11.52 -7.61 8.15
CA VAL A 222 12.52 -6.62 8.55
C VAL A 222 12.79 -6.76 10.05
N ASN A 223 11.74 -6.73 10.87
CA ASN A 223 11.87 -6.83 12.32
C ASN A 223 12.55 -8.13 12.76
N ILE A 224 12.26 -9.25 12.11
CA ILE A 224 12.96 -10.53 12.35
C ILE A 224 14.46 -10.37 12.08
N CYS A 225 14.84 -9.87 10.90
CA CYS A 225 16.23 -9.79 10.47
C CYS A 225 17.06 -8.78 11.29
N GLU A 226 16.46 -7.68 11.74
CA GLU A 226 17.15 -6.68 12.57
C GLU A 226 17.33 -7.12 14.02
N GLN A 227 16.59 -8.14 14.46
CA GLN A 227 16.66 -8.67 15.82
C GLN A 227 17.43 -10.00 15.92
N MET A 228 17.81 -10.58 14.79
CA MET A 228 18.66 -11.77 14.74
C MET A 228 20.07 -11.46 15.23
N ARG A 229 20.65 -12.43 15.95
CA ARG A 229 21.96 -12.28 16.59
C ARG A 229 23.11 -12.68 15.67
N ASP A 230 22.91 -13.73 14.86
CA ASP A 230 23.91 -14.24 13.92
C ASP A 230 23.32 -14.40 12.52
N SER A 231 24.16 -14.20 11.51
CA SER A 231 23.91 -14.58 10.12
C SER A 231 23.43 -16.02 9.95
N SER A 232 23.91 -16.98 10.76
CA SER A 232 23.46 -18.38 10.69
C SER A 232 22.00 -18.57 11.11
N ASP A 233 21.45 -17.66 11.92
CA ASP A 233 20.04 -17.74 12.35
C ASP A 233 19.09 -17.44 11.18
N ALA A 234 19.53 -16.64 10.20
CA ALA A 234 18.74 -16.32 9.02
C ALA A 234 18.43 -17.58 8.19
N ASP A 235 19.41 -18.45 7.97
CA ASP A 235 19.21 -19.71 7.25
C ASP A 235 18.26 -20.65 8.00
N ILE A 236 18.33 -20.70 9.33
CA ILE A 236 17.40 -21.50 10.15
C ILE A 236 15.98 -20.94 10.01
N ALA A 237 15.81 -19.62 10.10
CA ALA A 237 14.51 -18.98 9.94
C ALA A 237 13.90 -19.22 8.55
N VAL A 238 14.68 -19.09 7.48
CA VAL A 238 14.26 -19.39 6.11
C VAL A 238 13.82 -20.85 5.96
N ASN A 239 14.59 -21.80 6.51
CA ASN A 239 14.22 -23.21 6.50
C ASN A 239 12.93 -23.48 7.30
N ARG A 240 12.75 -22.81 8.44
CA ARG A 240 11.51 -22.88 9.24
C ARG A 240 10.33 -22.30 8.50
N LEU A 241 10.50 -21.18 7.79
CA LEU A 241 9.47 -20.54 6.99
C LEU A 241 8.98 -21.48 5.88
N THR A 242 9.91 -22.13 5.18
CA THR A 242 9.57 -23.13 4.15
C THR A 242 8.71 -24.26 4.72
N GLN A 243 9.14 -24.88 5.83
CA GLN A 243 8.39 -25.94 6.50
C GLN A 243 7.02 -25.46 7.02
N HIS A 244 6.96 -24.24 7.53
CA HIS A 244 5.73 -23.63 8.06
C HIS A 244 4.70 -23.46 6.95
N CYS A 245 5.12 -22.97 5.79
CA CYS A 245 4.24 -22.77 4.66
C CYS A 245 3.83 -24.09 4.00
N ASP A 246 4.72 -25.08 3.94
CA ASP A 246 4.35 -26.40 3.44
C ASP A 246 3.24 -27.07 4.29
N ARG A 247 3.31 -26.91 5.61
CA ARG A 247 2.32 -27.48 6.54
C ARG A 247 1.00 -26.76 6.53
N ASN A 248 1.03 -25.43 6.52
CA ASN A 248 -0.17 -24.63 6.73
C ASN A 248 -0.85 -24.21 5.42
N ILE A 249 -0.10 -24.12 4.31
CA ILE A 249 -0.58 -23.64 3.02
C ILE A 249 -0.66 -24.79 2.01
N ASN A 250 0.43 -25.56 1.84
CA ASN A 250 0.55 -26.53 0.73
C ASN A 250 -0.07 -27.91 1.05
N HIS A 251 -0.17 -28.31 2.33
CA HIS A 251 -0.85 -29.54 2.75
C HIS A 251 -2.22 -29.26 3.38
N LYS A 252 -3.27 -29.78 2.74
CA LYS A 252 -4.70 -29.74 3.09
C LYS A 252 -5.02 -29.76 4.60
N THR A 253 -5.56 -28.66 5.13
CA THR A 253 -6.49 -28.70 6.29
C THR A 253 -7.66 -27.71 6.10
N ALA A 254 -8.85 -28.28 5.84
CA ALA A 254 -10.15 -27.91 6.41
C ALA A 254 -10.67 -26.45 6.44
N HIS A 255 -10.10 -25.50 5.70
CA HIS A 255 -10.77 -24.22 5.41
C HIS A 255 -10.72 -23.91 3.92
N PRO A 256 -11.86 -23.80 3.22
CA PRO A 256 -11.89 -23.43 1.82
C PRO A 256 -11.65 -21.92 1.75
N ILE A 257 -10.39 -21.50 1.82
CA ILE A 257 -10.02 -20.17 1.37
C ILE A 257 -10.21 -20.17 -0.15
N PRO A 258 -11.03 -19.28 -0.73
CA PRO A 258 -11.27 -19.25 -2.16
C PRO A 258 -9.95 -19.08 -2.92
N ARG A 259 -9.79 -19.77 -4.05
CA ARG A 259 -8.54 -19.76 -4.84
C ARG A 259 -8.12 -18.37 -5.32
N HIS A 260 -9.01 -17.37 -5.31
CA HIS A 260 -8.66 -15.95 -5.52
C HIS A 260 -7.68 -15.43 -4.47
N PHE A 261 -7.74 -15.90 -3.22
CA PHE A 261 -6.81 -15.50 -2.16
C PHE A 261 -5.42 -16.13 -2.29
N LEU A 262 -5.35 -17.29 -2.96
CA LEU A 262 -4.10 -18.00 -3.28
C LEU A 262 -3.49 -17.52 -4.60
N GLY A 263 -4.03 -16.46 -5.20
CA GLY A 263 -3.36 -15.83 -6.33
C GLY A 263 -3.64 -16.48 -7.69
N THR A 264 -4.88 -16.88 -7.95
CA THR A 264 -5.30 -17.30 -9.30
C THR A 264 -6.19 -16.31 -10.02
N GLU A 265 -6.58 -15.22 -9.36
CA GLU A 265 -7.13 -14.02 -10.01
C GLU A 265 -6.49 -12.79 -9.39
N THR A 266 -6.25 -11.78 -10.22
CA THR A 266 -5.64 -10.54 -9.78
C THR A 266 -6.69 -9.72 -9.04
N TYR A 267 -6.27 -8.95 -8.02
CA TYR A 267 -7.12 -7.88 -7.47
C TYR A 267 -7.57 -6.87 -8.55
N GLY A 268 -6.92 -6.87 -9.72
CA GLY A 268 -7.33 -6.13 -10.91
C GLY A 268 -8.61 -6.68 -11.57
N ASP A 269 -8.95 -7.94 -11.39
CA ASP A 269 -10.13 -8.55 -12.02
C ASP A 269 -11.44 -8.09 -11.34
N LEU A 270 -11.40 -7.65 -10.08
CA LEU A 270 -12.54 -6.97 -9.42
C LEU A 270 -12.73 -5.51 -9.88
N ALA A 271 -11.75 -4.93 -10.57
CA ALA A 271 -11.77 -3.54 -11.04
C ALA A 271 -11.84 -3.40 -12.58
N VAL A 272 -11.61 -4.47 -13.34
CA VAL A 272 -11.45 -4.39 -14.81
C VAL A 272 -12.51 -5.18 -15.59
N ASP A 273 -13.32 -6.02 -14.96
CA ASP A 273 -14.28 -6.90 -15.66
C ASP A 273 -15.56 -6.21 -16.19
N ARG A 274 -15.55 -4.87 -16.35
CA ARG A 274 -16.56 -4.11 -17.11
C ARG A 274 -15.97 -3.07 -18.07
N MET A 275 -14.79 -3.34 -18.63
CA MET A 275 -14.24 -2.56 -19.76
C MET A 275 -14.16 -3.34 -21.08
N SER A 276 -15.04 -4.32 -21.25
CA SER A 276 -15.33 -4.90 -22.57
C SER A 276 -16.81 -4.65 -22.89
N TYR A 277 -17.09 -3.50 -23.50
CA TYR A 277 -18.10 -3.20 -24.54
C TYR A 277 -18.27 -1.69 -24.69
#